data_AF-A0AAW7DPG3-F1
#
_entry.id   AF-A0AAW7DPG3-F1
#
_cell.length_a   1.000
_cell.length_b   1.000
_cell.length_c   1.000
_cell.angle_alpha   90.00
_cell.angle_beta   90.00
_cell.angle_gamma   90.00
#
_symmetry.space_group_name_H-M   'P 1'
#
loop_
_entity.id
_entity.type
_entity.pdbx_description
1 polymer ?
#
loop_
_entity_poly.entity_id
_entity_poly.type
_entity_poly.pdbx_seq_one_letter_code
_entity_poly.pdbx_strand_id
1 'polypeptide(L)'
;MAIVGSVREPNLEAILRLKPDLILVPANFSAVFYDKLAKIAPTIQPKGSSLDMPWQDLSRVYAQALDQEAELDLQLNKISAALQSYRQQQAAPLNVSVLRWNPQGPIIMSSQLFAGQMLREAGLHKL
;
A
#
# COMPACT_ATOMS: atom_id res chain seq x y z
N MET A 1 15.67 11.91 8.54
CA MET A 1 14.88 11.83 7.29
C MET A 1 14.40 13.22 6.93
N ALA A 2 14.51 13.63 5.66
CA ALA A 2 14.00 14.92 5.20
C ALA A 2 12.56 14.76 4.70
N ILE A 3 11.68 15.69 5.06
CA ILE A 3 10.30 15.73 4.57
C ILE A 3 10.31 16.39 3.19
N VAL A 4 9.76 15.70 2.19
CA VAL A 4 9.77 16.13 0.77
C VAL A 4 8.37 16.49 0.25
N GLY A 5 7.50 16.99 1.13
CA GLY A 5 6.11 17.32 0.80
C GLY A 5 5.16 16.14 0.97
N SER A 6 4.02 16.19 0.30
CA SER A 6 3.01 15.14 0.34
C SER A 6 3.02 14.32 -0.95
N VAL A 7 2.38 13.15 -0.94
CA VAL A 7 2.16 12.36 -2.17
C VAL A 7 1.38 13.15 -3.22
N ARG A 8 0.42 14.00 -2.81
CA ARG A 8 -0.38 14.80 -3.74
C ARG A 8 0.38 16.00 -4.30
N GLU A 9 1.28 16.54 -3.48
CA GLU A 9 2.03 17.77 -3.74
C GLU A 9 3.49 17.56 -3.28
N PRO A 10 4.30 16.83 -4.08
CA PRO A 10 5.70 16.59 -3.76
C PRO A 10 6.53 17.87 -3.96
N ASN A 11 7.48 18.11 -3.06
CA ASN A 11 8.43 19.22 -3.15
C ASN A 11 9.64 18.80 -4.01
N LEU A 12 9.58 19.11 -5.30
CA LEU A 12 10.60 18.71 -6.28
C LEU A 12 11.99 19.26 -5.98
N GLU A 13 12.09 20.50 -5.47
CA GLU A 13 13.38 21.09 -5.10
C GLU A 13 14.01 20.38 -3.90
N ALA A 14 13.21 20.02 -2.91
CA ALA A 14 13.67 19.26 -1.76
C ALA A 14 14.15 17.86 -2.18
N ILE A 15 13.41 17.18 -3.07
CA ILE A 15 13.80 15.88 -3.61
C ILE A 15 15.11 16.00 -4.40
N LEU A 16 15.24 17.01 -5.27
CA LEU A 16 16.44 17.23 -6.06
C LEU A 16 17.70 17.43 -5.19
N ARG A 17 17.57 18.16 -4.07
CA ARG A 17 18.69 18.37 -3.13
C ARG A 17 19.19 17.08 -2.47
N LEU A 18 18.33 16.07 -2.32
CA LEU A 18 18.72 14.78 -1.76
C LEU A 18 19.54 13.93 -2.74
N LYS A 19 19.54 14.28 -4.03
CA LYS A 19 20.20 13.52 -5.10
C LYS A 19 19.85 12.02 -5.05
N PRO A 20 18.56 11.66 -5.10
CA PRO A 20 18.15 10.27 -5.02
C PRO A 20 18.71 9.48 -6.21
N ASP A 21 19.03 8.22 -5.96
CA ASP A 21 19.34 7.20 -6.97
C ASP A 21 18.09 6.41 -7.42
N LEU A 22 17.03 6.44 -6.61
CA LEU A 22 15.74 5.82 -6.88
C LEU A 22 14.59 6.61 -6.22
N ILE A 23 13.46 6.72 -6.91
CA ILE A 23 12.21 7.31 -6.38
C ILE A 23 11.09 6.30 -6.50
N LEU A 24 10.39 6.02 -5.40
CA LEU A 24 9.21 5.15 -5.36
C LEU A 24 7.95 6.00 -5.21
N VAL A 25 6.98 5.83 -6.11
CA VAL A 25 5.68 6.53 -6.05
C VAL A 25 4.53 5.55 -6.06
N PRO A 26 3.38 5.87 -5.42
CA PRO A 26 2.25 4.96 -5.35
C PRO A 26 1.61 4.69 -6.71
N ALA A 27 0.82 3.62 -6.77
CA ALA A 27 -0.14 3.41 -7.85
C ALA A 27 -1.04 4.65 -8.05
N ASN A 28 -1.49 4.89 -9.29
CA ASN A 28 -2.30 6.06 -9.67
C ASN A 28 -1.71 7.43 -9.27
N PHE A 29 -0.38 7.54 -9.27
CA PHE A 29 0.30 8.82 -9.05
C PHE A 29 0.08 9.78 -10.23
N SER A 30 0.17 11.09 -9.95
CA SER A 30 0.01 12.13 -10.96
C SER A 30 1.07 11.99 -12.06
N ALA A 31 0.63 11.84 -13.32
CA ALA A 31 1.52 11.75 -14.48
C ALA A 31 2.43 12.98 -14.61
N VAL A 32 1.88 14.19 -14.34
CA VAL A 32 2.65 15.44 -14.39
C VAL A 32 3.79 15.44 -13.37
N PHE A 33 3.56 14.91 -12.16
CA PHE A 33 4.62 14.81 -11.17
C PHE A 33 5.57 13.65 -11.47
N TYR A 34 5.07 12.53 -11.98
CA TYR A 34 5.90 11.41 -12.42
C TYR A 34 6.94 11.87 -13.46
N ASP A 35 6.52 12.59 -14.50
CA ASP A 35 7.42 13.08 -15.56
C ASP A 35 8.51 14.03 -15.04
N LYS A 36 8.23 14.74 -13.94
CA LYS A 36 9.20 15.62 -13.28
C LYS A 36 10.17 14.83 -12.41
N LEU A 37 9.67 13.86 -11.64
CA LEU A 37 10.50 13.00 -10.78
C LEU A 37 11.40 12.08 -11.61
N ALA A 38 10.92 11.57 -12.74
CA ALA A 38 11.68 10.74 -13.66
C ALA A 38 12.88 11.46 -14.30
N LYS A 39 12.87 12.81 -14.31
CA LYS A 39 14.03 13.63 -14.72
C LYS A 39 15.06 13.80 -13.59
N ILE A 40 14.69 13.53 -12.34
CA ILE A 40 15.57 13.61 -11.17
C ILE A 40 16.31 12.28 -10.97
N ALA A 41 15.58 11.16 -11.00
CA ALA A 41 16.13 9.82 -10.81
C ALA A 41 15.20 8.75 -11.41
N PRO A 42 15.68 7.50 -11.60
CA PRO A 42 14.82 6.35 -11.87
C PRO A 42 13.61 6.35 -10.94
N THR A 43 12.41 6.34 -11.51
CA THR A 43 11.15 6.45 -10.76
C THR A 43 10.30 5.22 -11.02
N ILE A 44 9.90 4.53 -9.96
CA ILE A 44 9.10 3.30 -10.03
C ILE A 44 7.68 3.57 -9.55
N GLN A 45 6.72 3.21 -10.39
CA GLN A 45 5.30 3.28 -10.12
C GLN A 45 4.66 1.91 -10.40
N PRO A 46 3.98 1.27 -9.42
CA PRO A 46 3.20 0.08 -9.68
C PRO A 46 2.07 0.35 -10.69
N LYS A 47 1.88 -0.55 -11.64
CA LYS A 47 0.76 -0.51 -12.58
C LYS A 47 -0.48 -1.10 -11.92
N GLY A 48 -1.59 -0.36 -11.94
CA GLY A 48 -2.86 -0.78 -11.34
C GLY A 48 -3.29 0.13 -10.19
N SER A 49 -4.16 -0.38 -9.33
CA SER A 49 -4.68 0.34 -8.16
C SER A 49 -4.86 -0.59 -6.97
N SER A 50 -5.02 -0.02 -5.78
CA SER A 50 -5.36 -0.78 -4.57
C SER A 50 -6.75 -1.44 -4.60
N LEU A 51 -7.58 -1.12 -5.60
CA LEU A 51 -8.86 -1.79 -5.83
C LEU A 51 -8.71 -3.02 -6.73
N ASP A 52 -7.74 -2.99 -7.65
CA ASP A 52 -7.60 -4.00 -8.70
C ASP A 52 -6.48 -5.01 -8.42
N MET A 53 -5.55 -4.65 -7.51
CA MET A 53 -4.37 -5.45 -7.20
C MET A 53 -4.24 -5.66 -5.68
N PRO A 54 -3.91 -6.89 -5.23
CA PRO A 54 -3.55 -7.15 -3.85
C PRO A 54 -2.40 -6.25 -3.39
N TRP A 55 -2.45 -5.81 -2.14
CA TRP A 55 -1.41 -4.92 -1.60
C TRP A 55 -0.03 -5.61 -1.56
N GLN A 56 -0.01 -6.93 -1.44
CA GLN A 56 1.19 -7.75 -1.51
C GLN A 56 1.87 -7.63 -2.87
N ASP A 57 1.09 -7.64 -3.96
CA ASP A 57 1.62 -7.52 -5.33
C ASP A 57 2.12 -6.11 -5.62
N LEU A 58 1.39 -5.08 -5.15
CA LEU A 58 1.87 -3.69 -5.18
C LEU A 58 3.19 -3.53 -4.42
N SER A 59 3.34 -4.22 -3.29
CA SER A 59 4.57 -4.20 -2.49
C SER A 59 5.72 -4.94 -3.19
N ARG A 60 5.42 -6.02 -3.94
CA ARG A 60 6.41 -6.80 -4.69
C ARG A 60 7.10 -5.99 -5.78
N VAL A 61 6.40 -5.03 -6.40
CA VAL A 61 7.02 -4.09 -7.36
C VAL A 61 8.15 -3.29 -6.71
N TYR A 62 7.95 -2.83 -5.46
CA TYR A 62 8.99 -2.09 -4.75
C TYR A 62 10.11 -3.00 -4.26
N ALA A 63 9.79 -4.20 -3.78
CA ALA A 63 10.81 -5.17 -3.36
C ALA A 63 11.75 -5.52 -4.52
N GLN A 64 11.20 -5.74 -5.73
CA GLN A 64 11.99 -5.96 -6.95
C GLN A 64 12.89 -4.77 -7.30
N ALA A 65 12.39 -3.54 -7.15
CA ALA A 65 13.18 -2.34 -7.40
C ALA A 65 14.33 -2.15 -6.39
N LEU A 66 14.21 -2.77 -5.21
CA LEU A 66 15.15 -2.65 -4.10
C LEU A 66 16.04 -3.90 -3.93
N ASP A 67 15.85 -4.96 -4.70
CA ASP A 67 16.49 -6.28 -4.52
C ASP A 67 16.19 -6.87 -3.11
N GLN A 68 14.93 -6.79 -2.69
CA GLN A 68 14.44 -7.16 -1.35
C GLN A 68 13.28 -8.16 -1.38
N GLU A 69 13.12 -8.94 -2.44
CA GLU A 69 12.03 -9.91 -2.59
C GLU A 69 12.02 -10.95 -1.47
N ALA A 70 13.18 -11.46 -1.08
CA ALA A 70 13.30 -12.44 0.00
C ALA A 70 12.84 -11.88 1.36
N GLU A 71 13.17 -10.62 1.66
CA GLU A 71 12.72 -9.95 2.88
C GLU A 71 11.21 -9.69 2.83
N LEU A 72 10.68 -9.26 1.68
CA LEU A 72 9.24 -9.11 1.50
C LEU A 72 8.51 -10.43 1.75
N ASP A 73 8.95 -11.53 1.13
CA ASP A 73 8.32 -12.84 1.29
C ASP A 73 8.35 -13.31 2.75
N LEU A 74 9.45 -13.07 3.47
CA LEU A 74 9.55 -13.34 4.90
C LEU A 74 8.45 -12.58 5.69
N GLN A 75 8.28 -11.29 5.42
CA GLN A 75 7.29 -10.47 6.13
C GLN A 75 5.85 -10.84 5.75
N LEU A 76 5.57 -11.11 4.47
CA LEU A 76 4.27 -11.58 4.01
C LEU A 76 3.89 -12.92 4.66
N ASN A 77 4.85 -13.85 4.77
CA ASN A 77 4.62 -15.13 5.45
C ASN A 77 4.34 -14.96 6.94
N LYS A 78 5.05 -14.05 7.63
CA LYS A 78 4.77 -13.73 9.05
C LYS A 78 3.36 -13.18 9.24
N ILE A 79 2.94 -12.26 8.36
CA ILE A 79 1.59 -11.68 8.41
C ILE A 79 0.54 -12.77 8.17
N SER A 80 0.73 -13.60 7.14
CA SER A 80 -0.19 -14.70 6.82
C SER A 80 -0.32 -15.70 7.98
N ALA A 81 0.80 -16.09 8.60
CA ALA A 81 0.80 -16.98 9.76
C ALA A 81 0.06 -16.38 10.97
N ALA A 82 0.24 -15.07 11.22
CA ALA A 82 -0.48 -14.39 12.30
C ALA A 82 -1.99 -14.36 12.06
N LEU A 83 -2.42 -14.07 10.82
CA LEU A 83 -3.83 -14.06 10.45
C LEU A 83 -4.47 -15.46 10.53
N GLN A 84 -3.72 -16.50 10.10
CA GLN A 84 -4.17 -17.88 10.22
C GLN A 84 -4.31 -18.31 11.68
N SER A 85 -3.34 -17.95 12.53
CA SER A 85 -3.38 -18.24 13.97
C SER A 85 -4.59 -17.58 14.63
N TYR A 86 -4.86 -16.32 14.30
CA TYR A 86 -6.05 -15.62 14.77
C TYR A 86 -7.35 -16.32 14.31
N ARG A 87 -7.42 -16.72 13.04
CA ARG A 87 -8.59 -17.42 12.49
C ARG A 87 -8.86 -18.75 13.20
N GLN A 88 -7.83 -19.49 13.58
CA GLN A 88 -7.96 -20.75 14.33
C GLN A 88 -8.47 -20.56 15.77
N GLN A 89 -8.26 -19.39 16.36
CA GLN A 89 -8.71 -19.07 17.72
C GLN A 89 -10.16 -18.53 17.74
N GLN A 90 -10.76 -18.23 16.59
CA GLN A 90 -12.13 -17.74 16.54
C GLN A 90 -13.14 -18.87 16.86
N ALA A 91 -14.02 -18.61 17.83
CA ALA A 91 -15.08 -19.53 18.21
C ALA A 91 -16.21 -19.63 17.17
N ALA A 92 -16.44 -18.56 16.39
CA ALA A 92 -17.47 -18.49 15.36
C ALA A 92 -17.11 -17.44 14.29
N PRO A 93 -17.61 -17.58 13.05
CA PRO A 93 -17.47 -16.54 12.02
C PRO A 93 -18.10 -15.21 12.45
N LEU A 94 -17.38 -14.12 12.24
CA LEU A 94 -17.86 -12.77 12.53
C LEU A 94 -18.07 -11.96 11.25
N ASN A 95 -19.16 -11.20 11.23
CA ASN A 95 -19.43 -10.21 10.18
C ASN A 95 -19.01 -8.82 10.68
N VAL A 96 -18.23 -8.10 9.89
CA VAL A 96 -17.63 -6.80 10.23
C VAL A 96 -17.81 -5.81 9.09
N SER A 97 -17.90 -4.52 9.43
CA SER A 97 -17.90 -3.43 8.45
C SER A 97 -16.83 -2.42 8.83
N VAL A 98 -16.03 -2.00 7.85
CA VAL A 98 -15.03 -0.94 8.04
C VAL A 98 -15.63 0.38 7.61
N LEU A 99 -15.67 1.34 8.52
CA LEU A 99 -16.14 2.69 8.27
C LEU A 99 -14.97 3.66 8.31
N ARG A 100 -14.92 4.60 7.35
CA ARG A 100 -14.04 5.76 7.42
C ARG A 100 -14.88 6.99 7.71
N TRP A 101 -14.57 7.67 8.81
CA TRP A 101 -15.25 8.91 9.17
C TRP A 101 -14.62 10.10 8.44
N ASN A 102 -15.43 10.90 7.73
CA ASN A 102 -15.02 12.15 7.08
C ASN A 102 -15.91 13.30 7.60
N PRO A 103 -15.58 14.57 7.32
CA PRO A 103 -16.43 15.72 7.69
C PRO A 103 -17.86 15.64 7.15
N GLN A 104 -18.08 14.96 6.01
CA GLN A 104 -19.39 14.75 5.38
C GLN A 104 -20.14 13.52 5.92
N GLY A 105 -19.58 12.80 6.89
CA GLY A 105 -20.15 11.59 7.49
C GLY A 105 -19.34 10.31 7.22
N PRO A 106 -19.79 9.16 7.74
CA PRO A 106 -19.13 7.88 7.55
C PRO A 106 -19.31 7.37 6.12
N ILE A 107 -18.24 6.80 5.57
CA ILE A 107 -18.29 6.02 4.32
C ILE A 107 -17.91 4.57 4.62
N ILE A 108 -18.68 3.63 4.05
CA ILE A 108 -18.37 2.20 4.12
C ILE A 108 -17.20 1.91 3.18
N MET A 109 -16.18 1.24 3.68
CA MET A 109 -15.02 0.86 2.86
C MET A 109 -15.30 -0.41 2.04
N SER A 110 -14.77 -0.43 0.81
CA SER A 110 -14.81 -1.64 -0.02
C SER A 110 -13.98 -2.75 0.64
N SER A 111 -14.47 -3.98 0.57
CA SER A 111 -13.68 -5.15 0.99
C SER A 111 -12.42 -5.29 0.13
N GLN A 112 -12.41 -4.80 -1.11
CA GLN A 112 -11.24 -4.87 -1.98
C GLN A 112 -10.07 -4.01 -1.51
N LEU A 113 -10.27 -3.05 -0.60
CA LEU A 113 -9.18 -2.23 -0.05
C LEU A 113 -8.39 -2.99 1.02
N PHE A 114 -7.17 -2.55 1.30
CA PHE A 114 -6.22 -3.18 2.24
C PHE A 114 -6.88 -3.76 3.52
N ALA A 115 -7.59 -2.91 4.28
CA ALA A 115 -8.23 -3.35 5.52
C ALA A 115 -9.24 -4.47 5.28
N GLY A 116 -10.04 -4.39 4.22
CA GLY A 116 -10.99 -5.43 3.84
C GLY A 116 -10.31 -6.71 3.37
N GLN A 117 -9.17 -6.64 2.69
CA GLN A 117 -8.37 -7.81 2.31
C GLN A 117 -7.85 -8.54 3.55
N MET A 118 -7.24 -7.79 4.49
CA MET A 118 -6.73 -8.32 5.76
C MET A 118 -7.82 -8.98 6.61
N LEU A 119 -9.00 -8.34 6.71
CA LEU A 119 -10.14 -8.90 7.44
C LEU A 119 -10.62 -10.22 6.82
N ARG A 120 -10.68 -10.31 5.48
CA ARG A 120 -11.05 -11.57 4.81
C ARG A 120 -10.03 -12.67 5.07
N GLU A 121 -8.73 -12.36 4.99
CA GLU A 121 -7.66 -13.33 5.28
C GLU A 121 -7.75 -13.83 6.73
N ALA A 122 -8.13 -12.96 7.66
CA ALA A 122 -8.42 -13.29 9.06
C ALA A 122 -9.72 -14.07 9.28
N GLY A 123 -10.51 -14.36 8.23
CA GLY A 123 -11.80 -15.04 8.32
C GLY A 123 -12.96 -14.16 8.79
N LEU A 124 -12.80 -12.84 8.78
CA LEU A 124 -13.84 -11.87 9.12
C LEU A 124 -14.54 -11.43 7.82
N HIS A 125 -15.84 -11.68 7.73
CA HIS A 125 -16.61 -11.43 6.52
C HIS A 125 -17.21 -10.03 6.54
N LYS A 126 -17.33 -9.40 5.36
CA LYS A 126 -17.97 -8.10 5.27
C LYS A 126 -19.49 -8.26 5.50
N LEU A 127 -20.07 -7.41 6.36
CA LEU A 127 -21.53 -7.21 6.47
C LEU A 127 -22.14 -6.72 5.16
#